data_AF-A0AAD8ECE8-F1
#
_entry.id   AF-A0AAD8ECE8-F1
#
_cell.length_a   1.000
_cell.length_b   1.000
_cell.length_c   1.000
_cell.angle_alpha   90.00
_cell.angle_beta   90.00
_cell.angle_gamma   90.00
#
_symmetry.space_group_name_H-M   'P 1'
#
loop_
_entity.id
_entity.type
_entity.pdbx_description
1 polymer ?
#
loop_
_entity_poly.entity_id
_entity_poly.type
_entity_poly.pdbx_seq_one_letter_code
_entity_poly.pdbx_strand_id
1 'polypeptide(L)'
;MNKKIYRIGQGIHTKDGKVVKNNASTEYDLTEKTITPMGGFPHYGEVNNDYVMLKGCVMGPKKRVITLRKSLLVHTKRKALEKITLKFIDTSSKFGHGRFQSAADKAAFMGQLKKDRIKEETTAAQ
;
A
#
# COMPACT_ATOMS: atom_id res chain seq x y z
N MET A 1 7.10 -19.86 -12.05
CA MET A 1 8.39 -19.32 -12.55
C MET A 1 8.13 -17.95 -13.20
N ASN A 2 9.13 -17.06 -13.27
CA ASN A 2 9.05 -15.75 -13.95
C ASN A 2 8.02 -14.74 -13.36
N LYS A 3 7.90 -14.67 -12.04
CA LYS A 3 7.13 -13.61 -11.37
C LYS A 3 7.95 -12.31 -11.41
N LYS A 4 7.50 -11.35 -12.21
CA LYS A 4 8.19 -10.07 -12.40
C LYS A 4 8.00 -9.18 -11.18
N ILE A 5 9.09 -8.60 -10.69
CA ILE A 5 9.05 -7.60 -9.63
C ILE A 5 8.65 -6.26 -10.27
N TYR A 6 7.63 -5.62 -9.70
CA TYR A 6 7.16 -4.30 -10.11
C TYR A 6 7.75 -3.20 -9.25
N ARG A 7 7.92 -3.46 -7.94
CA ARG A 7 8.50 -2.52 -6.99
C ARG A 7 9.20 -3.28 -5.88
N ILE A 8 10.34 -2.77 -5.44
CA ILE A 8 10.93 -3.07 -4.14
C ILE A 8 10.66 -1.81 -3.32
N GLY A 9 9.75 -1.91 -2.36
CA GLY A 9 9.32 -0.79 -1.54
C GLY A 9 10.03 -0.81 -0.20
N GLN A 10 10.41 0.36 0.28
CA GLN A 10 10.94 0.51 1.63
C GLN A 10 9.81 0.48 2.65
N GLY A 11 10.12 -0.05 3.82
CA GLY A 11 9.25 0.02 5.00
C GLY A 11 8.99 1.45 5.45
N ILE A 12 8.09 1.57 6.41
CA ILE A 12 7.87 2.81 7.15
C ILE A 12 9.15 3.08 7.93
N HIS A 13 9.83 4.17 7.59
CA HIS A 13 11.10 4.54 8.19
C HIS A 13 11.05 6.00 8.66
N THR A 14 11.86 6.29 9.67
CA THR A 14 12.00 7.66 10.19
C THR A 14 13.17 8.30 9.47
N LYS A 15 12.94 9.43 8.80
CA LYS A 15 13.98 10.26 8.21
C LYS A 15 13.84 11.66 8.80
N ASP A 16 14.93 12.20 9.33
CA ASP A 16 14.97 13.56 9.90
C ASP A 16 13.91 13.80 10.99
N GLY A 17 13.65 12.80 11.84
CA GLY A 17 12.65 12.85 12.91
C GLY A 17 11.19 12.73 12.44
N LYS A 18 10.93 12.66 11.13
CA LYS A 18 9.59 12.47 10.56
C LYS A 18 9.40 11.03 10.09
N VAL A 19 8.25 10.45 10.42
CA VAL A 19 7.89 9.09 9.98
C VAL A 19 7.41 9.16 8.53
N VAL A 20 8.23 8.67 7.61
CA VAL A 20 7.96 8.66 6.18
C VAL A 20 7.08 7.45 5.85
N LYS A 21 5.85 7.72 5.40
CA LYS A 21 4.79 6.71 5.13
C LYS A 21 4.35 6.69 3.66
N ASN A 22 5.14 7.23 2.74
CA ASN A 22 4.79 7.39 1.32
C ASN A 22 5.19 6.19 0.44
N ASN A 23 5.25 4.98 0.97
CA ASN A 23 5.77 3.84 0.21
C ASN A 23 4.87 3.38 -0.96
N ALA A 24 3.62 3.85 -1.07
CA ALA A 24 2.77 3.65 -2.24
C ALA A 24 2.62 4.87 -3.16
N SER A 25 3.30 5.99 -2.88
CA SER A 25 3.34 7.11 -3.82
C SER A 25 4.16 6.74 -5.07
N THR A 26 3.87 7.38 -6.19
CA THR A 26 4.59 7.22 -7.46
C THR A 26 4.98 8.60 -8.00
N GLU A 27 5.77 8.65 -9.08
CA GLU A 27 6.11 9.91 -9.75
C GLU A 27 4.87 10.61 -10.34
N TYR A 28 3.83 9.86 -10.68
CA TYR A 28 2.59 10.38 -11.28
C TYR A 28 1.49 10.63 -10.25
N ASP A 29 1.60 10.04 -9.06
CA ASP A 29 0.63 10.13 -7.98
C ASP A 29 1.38 10.46 -6.68
N LEU A 30 1.40 11.77 -6.38
CA LEU A 30 2.10 12.37 -5.25
C LEU A 30 1.35 12.21 -3.92
N THR A 31 0.22 11.50 -3.90
CA THR A 31 -0.54 11.31 -2.67
C THR A 31 0.30 10.57 -1.62
N GLU A 32 0.35 11.12 -0.40
CA GLU A 32 1.05 10.49 0.71
C GLU A 32 0.23 9.32 1.25
N LYS A 33 0.48 8.13 0.69
CA LYS A 33 -0.21 6.90 1.08
C LYS A 33 0.76 5.73 1.24
N THR A 34 0.39 4.85 2.18
CA THR A 34 1.10 3.60 2.43
C THR A 34 0.59 2.48 1.53
N ILE A 35 1.40 1.44 1.32
CA ILE A 35 1.02 0.22 0.61
C ILE A 35 -0.10 -0.55 1.32
N THR A 36 -0.21 -0.38 2.63
CA THR A 36 -1.30 -0.94 3.43
C THR A 36 -2.62 -0.25 3.02
N PRO A 37 -3.63 -1.00 2.54
CA PRO A 37 -4.91 -0.42 2.16
C PRO A 37 -5.66 0.09 3.38
N MET A 38 -6.69 0.93 3.18
CA MET A 38 -7.54 1.38 4.28
C MET A 38 -8.14 0.20 5.05
N GLY A 39 -7.91 0.16 6.37
CA GLY A 39 -8.34 -0.94 7.24
C GLY A 39 -7.41 -2.16 7.25
N GLY A 40 -6.26 -2.10 6.57
CA GLY A 40 -5.26 -3.16 6.55
C GLY A 40 -5.53 -4.26 5.52
N PHE A 41 -4.54 -5.11 5.31
CA PHE A 41 -4.74 -6.31 4.48
C PHE A 41 -5.61 -7.32 5.25
N PRO A 42 -6.75 -7.76 4.70
CA PRO A 42 -7.68 -8.62 5.42
C PRO A 42 -7.00 -9.92 5.86
N HIS A 43 -7.08 -10.29 7.14
CA HIS A 43 -6.40 -11.44 7.74
C HIS A 43 -4.86 -11.43 7.63
N TYR A 44 -4.23 -10.28 7.38
CA TYR A 44 -2.78 -10.13 7.48
C TYR A 44 -2.42 -9.05 8.50
N GLY A 45 -2.90 -7.82 8.26
CA GLY A 45 -2.57 -6.64 9.06
C GLY A 45 -1.88 -5.57 8.21
N GLU A 46 -0.98 -4.83 8.84
CA GLU A 46 -0.24 -3.73 8.24
C GLU A 46 1.14 -4.18 7.75
N VAL A 47 1.62 -3.58 6.65
CA VAL A 47 2.96 -3.82 6.10
C VAL A 47 3.85 -2.62 6.45
N ASN A 48 4.63 -2.79 7.51
CA ASN A 48 5.52 -1.73 8.03
C ASN A 48 6.98 -1.88 7.59
N ASN A 49 7.36 -3.06 7.09
CA ASN A 49 8.74 -3.36 6.65
C ASN A 49 8.87 -3.28 5.13
N ASP A 50 10.11 -3.45 4.66
CA ASP A 50 10.41 -3.60 3.24
C ASP A 50 9.56 -4.70 2.59
N TYR A 51 9.14 -4.45 1.36
CA TYR A 51 8.27 -5.37 0.64
C TYR A 51 8.59 -5.46 -0.84
N VAL A 52 8.14 -6.54 -1.47
CA VAL A 52 8.27 -6.78 -2.90
C VAL A 52 6.89 -6.88 -3.52
N MET A 53 6.61 -6.04 -4.51
CA MET A 53 5.39 -6.12 -5.31
C MET A 53 5.63 -7.02 -6.53
N LEU A 54 4.92 -8.13 -6.60
CA LEU A 54 5.04 -9.11 -7.69
C LEU A 54 3.85 -9.02 -8.64
N LYS A 55 4.11 -9.25 -9.94
CA LYS A 55 3.06 -9.35 -10.95
C LYS A 55 2.20 -10.60 -10.74
N GLY A 56 0.91 -10.39 -10.51
CA GLY A 56 -0.12 -11.43 -10.43
C GLY A 56 -0.13 -12.19 -9.10
N CYS A 57 -0.76 -13.37 -9.08
CA CYS A 57 -0.90 -14.18 -7.87
C CYS A 57 0.40 -14.94 -7.51
N VAL A 58 0.54 -15.30 -6.23
CA VAL A 58 1.60 -16.17 -5.69
C VAL A 58 0.95 -17.32 -4.93
N MET A 59 1.64 -18.44 -4.80
CA MET A 59 1.10 -19.62 -4.13
C MET A 59 0.94 -19.41 -2.62
N GLY A 60 -0.22 -19.80 -2.11
CA GLY A 60 -0.53 -19.84 -0.69
C GLY A 60 -1.37 -18.70 -0.14
N PRO A 61 -1.93 -18.89 1.06
CA PRO A 61 -2.73 -17.91 1.74
C PRO A 61 -1.84 -16.83 2.35
N LYS A 62 -2.50 -15.82 2.88
CA LYS A 62 -1.91 -14.70 3.61
C LYS A 62 -1.12 -15.22 4.83
N LYS A 63 -0.07 -14.49 5.24
CA LYS A 63 0.88 -14.86 6.32
C LYS A 63 1.79 -16.07 6.04
N ARG A 64 1.69 -16.73 4.87
CA ARG A 64 2.62 -17.81 4.51
C ARG A 64 4.00 -17.25 4.16
N VAL A 65 5.05 -17.87 4.70
CA VAL A 65 6.44 -17.59 4.31
C VAL A 65 6.66 -18.04 2.86
N ILE A 66 7.26 -17.17 2.04
CA ILE A 66 7.56 -17.42 0.62
C ILE A 66 9.05 -17.25 0.38
N THR A 67 9.69 -18.28 -0.19
CA THR A 67 11.09 -18.25 -0.59
C THR A 67 11.23 -17.68 -2.00
N LEU A 68 11.95 -16.57 -2.14
CA LEU A 68 12.27 -15.97 -3.44
C LEU A 68 13.65 -16.45 -3.90
N ARG A 69 13.74 -16.91 -5.15
CA ARG A 69 15.00 -17.35 -5.77
C ARG A 69 15.21 -16.60 -7.08
N LYS A 70 16.46 -16.24 -7.37
CA LYS A 70 16.85 -15.78 -8.71
C LYS A 70 16.46 -16.80 -9.79
N SER A 71 16.13 -16.31 -10.98
CA SER A 71 15.88 -17.18 -12.13
C SER A 71 17.15 -17.93 -12.50
N LEU A 72 17.02 -19.20 -12.89
CA LEU A 72 18.12 -19.99 -13.46
C LEU A 72 18.25 -19.77 -14.97
N LEU A 73 17.24 -19.19 -15.60
CA LEU A 73 17.19 -18.95 -17.04
C LEU A 73 17.64 -17.53 -17.36
N VAL A 74 18.43 -17.38 -18.41
CA VAL A 74 18.75 -16.09 -19.01
C VAL A 74 17.48 -15.52 -19.67
N HIS A 75 17.10 -14.31 -19.28
CA HIS A 75 15.89 -13.66 -19.79
C HIS A 75 16.19 -12.84 -21.05
N THR A 76 15.80 -13.34 -22.22
CA THR A 76 15.98 -12.64 -23.52
C THR A 76 14.70 -12.03 -24.07
N LYS A 77 13.53 -12.43 -23.56
CA LYS A 77 12.22 -11.98 -24.09
C LYS A 77 11.96 -10.51 -23.75
N ARG A 78 11.45 -9.73 -24.72
CA ARG A 78 11.07 -8.31 -24.53
C ARG A 78 10.16 -8.07 -23.32
N LYS A 79 9.17 -8.96 -23.10
CA LYS A 79 8.26 -8.92 -21.95
C LYS A 79 8.99 -9.04 -20.60
N ALA A 80 10.08 -9.80 -20.54
CA ALA A 80 10.88 -9.95 -19.33
C ALA A 80 11.74 -8.70 -19.07
N LEU A 81 12.30 -8.10 -20.11
CA LEU A 81 13.23 -6.96 -20.06
C LEU A 81 12.56 -5.58 -19.98
N GLU A 82 11.24 -5.50 -20.19
CA GLU A 82 10.49 -4.24 -20.08
C GLU A 82 10.71 -3.57 -18.71
N LYS A 83 11.07 -2.27 -18.73
CA LYS A 83 11.16 -1.44 -17.52
C LYS A 83 9.76 -1.08 -17.04
N ILE A 84 9.48 -1.27 -15.75
CA ILE A 84 8.16 -1.02 -15.18
C ILE A 84 8.18 0.33 -14.45
N THR A 85 7.36 1.26 -14.92
CA THR A 85 7.08 2.54 -14.26
C THR A 85 5.62 2.54 -13.80
N LEU A 86 5.40 2.50 -12.49
CA LEU A 86 4.05 2.49 -11.91
C LEU A 86 3.49 3.91 -11.89
N LYS A 87 2.27 4.09 -12.42
CA LYS A 87 1.58 5.38 -12.38
C LYS A 87 0.70 5.54 -11.14
N PHE A 88 0.01 4.49 -10.74
CA PHE A 88 -0.94 4.52 -9.63
C PHE A 88 -0.93 3.19 -8.89
N ILE A 89 -1.09 3.26 -7.57
CA ILE A 89 -1.28 2.10 -6.70
C ILE A 89 -2.59 2.30 -5.94
N ASP A 90 -3.48 1.31 -6.04
CA ASP A 90 -4.76 1.31 -5.37
C ASP A 90 -4.61 0.87 -3.90
N THR A 91 -4.90 1.78 -2.98
CA THR A 91 -4.87 1.60 -1.52
C THR A 91 -6.28 1.62 -0.92
N SER A 92 -7.30 1.48 -1.76
CA SER A 92 -8.68 1.32 -1.31
C SER A 92 -8.87 0.10 -0.42
N SER A 93 -9.86 0.17 0.47
CA SER A 93 -10.22 -0.93 1.36
C SER A 93 -10.43 -2.24 0.58
N LYS A 94 -9.86 -3.32 1.10
CA LYS A 94 -10.09 -4.70 0.62
C LYS A 94 -11.08 -5.46 1.50
N PHE A 95 -11.68 -4.78 2.47
CA PHE A 95 -12.81 -5.29 3.24
C PHE A 95 -14.10 -4.71 2.65
N GLY A 96 -14.79 -5.50 1.84
CA GLY A 96 -15.93 -5.05 1.03
C GLY A 96 -15.51 -4.24 -0.20
N HIS A 97 -16.33 -3.27 -0.60
CA HIS A 97 -16.10 -2.43 -1.77
C HIS A 97 -15.43 -1.10 -1.38
N GLY A 98 -14.11 -0.99 -1.58
CA GLY A 98 -13.35 0.23 -1.33
C GLY A 98 -13.64 1.35 -2.33
N ARG A 99 -13.88 2.58 -1.84
CA ARG A 99 -14.17 3.77 -2.68
C ARG A 99 -13.13 4.89 -2.61
N PHE A 100 -12.42 5.01 -1.49
CA PHE A 100 -11.44 6.08 -1.23
C PHE A 100 -10.04 5.49 -1.14
N GLN A 101 -9.02 6.27 -1.47
CA GLN A 101 -7.63 5.83 -1.45
C GLN A 101 -6.97 6.13 -0.11
N SER A 102 -7.26 7.31 0.46
CA SER A 102 -6.80 7.71 1.78
C SER A 102 -7.96 8.01 2.74
N ALA A 103 -7.66 8.00 4.04
CA ALA A 103 -8.61 8.43 5.06
C ALA A 103 -8.94 9.93 4.96
N ALA A 104 -7.98 10.74 4.49
CA ALA A 104 -8.17 12.16 4.24
C ALA A 104 -9.18 12.39 3.10
N ASP A 105 -9.07 11.66 1.99
CA ASP A 105 -10.02 11.75 0.86
C ASP A 105 -11.44 11.42 1.32
N LYS A 106 -11.58 10.38 2.16
CA LYS A 106 -12.87 9.95 2.71
C LYS A 106 -13.47 11.02 3.64
N ALA A 107 -12.65 11.61 4.51
CA ALA A 107 -13.09 12.66 5.42
C ALA A 107 -13.51 13.93 4.65
N ALA A 108 -12.71 14.34 3.67
CA ALA A 108 -13.02 15.48 2.82
C ALA A 108 -14.32 15.29 2.03
N PHE A 109 -14.55 14.08 1.50
CA PHE A 109 -15.78 13.77 0.76
C PHE A 109 -17.03 13.69 1.65
N MET A 110 -16.92 13.02 2.81
CA MET A 110 -18.08 12.80 3.69
C MET A 110 -18.43 14.02 4.54
N GLY A 111 -17.49 14.95 4.75
CA GLY A 111 -17.65 16.08 5.64
C GLY A 111 -17.72 15.68 7.12
N GLN A 112 -18.17 16.62 7.96
CA GLN A 112 -18.31 16.40 9.40
C GLN A 112 -19.46 15.43 9.72
N LEU A 113 -19.15 14.33 10.38
CA LEU A 113 -20.15 13.37 10.84
C LEU A 113 -20.56 13.65 12.29
N LYS A 114 -21.70 13.09 12.72
CA LYS A 114 -22.21 13.22 14.10
C LYS A 114 -21.16 12.82 15.16
N LYS A 115 -20.43 11.73 14.92
CA LYS A 115 -19.39 11.25 15.84
C LYS A 115 -18.23 12.21 16.01
N ASP A 116 -17.94 13.02 14.98
CA ASP A 116 -16.82 13.95 15.00
C ASP A 116 -17.21 15.17 15.86
N ARG A 117 -18.45 15.67 15.71
CA ARG A 117 -19.00 16.75 16.57
C ARG A 117 -19.03 16.36 18.05
N ILE A 118 -19.51 15.15 18.38
CA ILE A 118 -19.53 14.67 19.78
C ILE A 118 -18.10 14.61 20.35
N LYS A 119 -17.11 14.23 19.51
CA LYS A 119 -15.71 14.19 19.93
C LYS A 119 -15.15 15.60 20.19
N GLU A 120 -15.51 16.58 19.36
CA GLU A 120 -15.15 17.98 19.56
C GLU A 120 -15.78 18.55 20.85
N GLU A 121 -17.07 18.33 21.07
CA GLU A 121 -17.78 18.77 22.28
C GLU A 121 -17.19 18.16 23.57
N THR A 122 -16.86 16.87 23.56
CA THR A 122 -16.24 16.20 24.71
C THR A 122 -14.82 16.66 24.97
N THR A 123 -14.05 16.97 23.92
CA THR A 123 -12.69 17.51 24.07
C THR A 123 -12.72 18.97 24.55
N ALA A 124 -13.73 19.75 24.17
CA ALA A 124 -13.90 21.13 24.63
C ALA A 124 -14.41 21.23 26.08
N ALA A 125 -15.03 20.17 26.60
CA ALA A 125 -15.52 20.10 27.98
C ALA A 125 -14.48 19.57 28.99
N GLN A 126 -13.33 19.08 28.52
CA GLN A 126 -12.19 18.65 29.33
C GLN A 126 -11.15 19.76 29.47
#